data_AF-A0A7Y2NX28-F1
#
_entry.id   AF-A0A7Y2NX28-F1
#
_cell.length_a   1.000
_cell.length_b   1.000
_cell.length_c   1.000
_cell.angle_alpha   90.00
_cell.angle_beta   90.00
_cell.angle_gamma   90.00
#
_symmetry.space_group_name_H-M   'P 1'
#
loop_
_entity.id
_entity.type
_entity.pdbx_description
1 polymer ?
#
loop_
_entity_poly.entity_id
_entity_poly.type
_entity_poly.pdbx_seq_one_letter_code
_entity_poly.pdbx_strand_id
1 'polypeptide(L)'
;MSDAPAFAAAWGSAVQELAKASALNAKTRDLAYLAVLAALNRVSGIPFHVASVKESEATRDEVISAILVGLPAAGHVVTQALPAALEAYDAA
;
A
#
# COMPACT_ATOMS: atom_id res chain seq x y z
N MET A 1 -13.02 3.02 -14.51
CA MET A 1 -12.17 3.93 -15.32
C MET A 1 -12.88 4.48 -16.56
N SER A 2 -14.08 3.99 -16.92
CA SER A 2 -14.84 4.41 -18.11
C SER A 2 -15.44 5.81 -18.02
N ASP A 3 -15.77 6.28 -16.81
CA ASP A 3 -16.69 7.42 -16.66
C ASP A 3 -15.98 8.79 -16.71
N ALA A 4 -14.66 8.80 -16.48
CA ALA A 4 -13.82 10.00 -16.54
C ALA A 4 -12.39 9.65 -17.04
N PRO A 5 -12.24 9.20 -18.30
CA PRO A 5 -10.99 8.60 -18.79
C PRO A 5 -9.80 9.57 -18.78
N ALA A 6 -10.02 10.86 -19.04
CA ALA A 6 -8.97 11.87 -18.99
C ALA A 6 -8.41 12.07 -17.57
N PHE A 7 -9.27 12.07 -16.54
CA PHE A 7 -8.85 12.17 -15.14
C PHE A 7 -8.09 10.92 -14.70
N ALA A 8 -8.59 9.73 -15.07
CA ALA A 8 -7.93 8.47 -14.77
C ALA A 8 -6.53 8.39 -15.42
N ALA A 9 -6.39 8.81 -16.68
CA ALA A 9 -5.11 8.85 -17.38
C ALA A 9 -4.13 9.84 -16.75
N ALA A 10 -4.57 11.06 -16.44
CA ALA A 10 -3.73 12.07 -15.79
C ALA A 10 -3.24 11.60 -14.42
N TRP A 11 -4.14 11.05 -13.59
CA TRP A 11 -3.78 10.50 -12.29
C TRP A 11 -2.83 9.31 -12.40
N GLY A 12 -3.12 8.36 -13.30
CA GLY A 12 -2.27 7.19 -13.53
C GLY A 12 -0.85 7.57 -13.95
N SER A 13 -0.71 8.54 -14.85
CA SER A 13 0.60 9.07 -15.24
C SER A 13 1.33 9.72 -14.07
N ALA A 14 0.66 10.56 -13.28
CA ALA A 14 1.26 11.18 -12.11
C ALA A 14 1.78 10.15 -11.09
N VAL A 15 0.99 9.11 -10.77
CA VAL A 15 1.41 8.04 -9.85
C VAL A 15 2.63 7.29 -10.39
N GLN A 16 2.66 6.97 -11.68
CA GLN A 16 3.80 6.27 -12.29
C GLN A 16 5.08 7.11 -12.27
N GLU A 17 5.01 8.40 -12.58
CA GLU A 17 6.18 9.27 -12.56
C GLU A 17 6.72 9.50 -11.15
N LEU A 18 5.84 9.63 -10.14
CA LEU A 18 6.25 9.67 -8.74
C LEU A 18 6.95 8.36 -8.32
N ALA A 19 6.45 7.21 -8.75
CA ALA A 19 7.06 5.91 -8.46
C ALA A 19 8.43 5.73 -9.12
N LYS A 20 8.65 6.29 -10.33
CA LYS A 20 9.95 6.30 -11.03
C LYS A 20 10.95 7.27 -10.43
N ALA A 21 10.48 8.41 -9.91
CA ALA A 21 11.33 9.42 -9.26
C ALA A 21 11.84 8.98 -7.88
N SER A 22 11.18 8.00 -7.26
CA SER A 22 11.59 7.43 -5.98
C SER A 22 12.96 6.76 -6.06
N ALA A 23 13.85 7.10 -5.13
CA ALA A 23 15.13 6.41 -4.96
C ALA A 23 15.00 5.03 -4.26
N LEU A 24 13.84 4.73 -3.68
CA LEU A 24 13.55 3.42 -3.08
C LEU A 24 13.35 2.37 -4.17
N ASN A 25 13.88 1.16 -3.94
CA ASN A 25 13.50 0.00 -4.75
C ASN A 25 11.99 -0.30 -4.60
N ALA A 26 11.44 -1.10 -5.52
CA ALA A 26 10.00 -1.37 -5.58
C ALA A 26 9.44 -1.93 -4.26
N LYS A 27 10.05 -2.99 -3.73
CA LYS A 27 9.61 -3.63 -2.48
C LYS A 27 9.60 -2.66 -1.30
N THR A 28 10.68 -1.90 -1.11
CA THR A 28 10.77 -0.91 -0.02
C THR A 28 9.76 0.22 -0.19
N ARG A 29 9.58 0.73 -1.42
CA ARG A 29 8.59 1.77 -1.72
C ARG A 29 7.17 1.31 -1.41
N ASP A 30 6.82 0.10 -1.82
CA ASP A 30 5.45 -0.40 -1.72
C ASP A 30 5.09 -0.76 -0.27
N LEU A 31 6.04 -1.33 0.50
CA LEU A 31 5.88 -1.51 1.95
C LEU A 31 5.76 -0.16 2.68
N ALA A 32 6.56 0.84 2.31
CA ALA A 32 6.45 2.18 2.89
C ALA A 32 5.10 2.83 2.57
N TYR A 33 4.59 2.67 1.35
CA TYR A 33 3.28 3.17 0.97
C TYR A 33 2.15 2.48 1.75
N LEU A 34 2.26 1.17 1.97
CA LEU A 34 1.32 0.41 2.80
C LEU A 34 1.27 0.94 4.25
N ALA A 35 2.43 1.26 4.83
CA ALA A 35 2.51 1.89 6.15
C ALA A 35 1.78 3.25 6.20
N VAL A 36 1.93 4.08 5.15
CA VAL A 36 1.25 5.37 5.04
C VAL A 36 -0.26 5.19 4.93
N LEU A 37 -0.75 4.22 4.13
CA LEU A 37 -2.18 3.93 4.06
C LEU A 37 -2.76 3.53 5.41
N ALA A 38 -2.06 2.67 6.16
CA ALA A 38 -2.46 2.26 7.50
C ALA A 38 -2.51 3.46 8.46
N ALA A 39 -1.48 4.32 8.44
CA ALA A 39 -1.42 5.51 9.28
C ALA A 39 -2.52 6.54 8.97
N LEU A 40 -2.96 6.64 7.71
CA LEU A 40 -4.03 7.55 7.26
C LEU A 40 -5.45 6.92 7.34
N ASN A 41 -5.55 5.72 7.89
CA ASN A 41 -6.78 4.91 7.94
C ASN A 41 -7.46 4.77 6.56
N ARG A 42 -6.68 4.52 5.52
CA ARG A 42 -7.16 4.33 4.13
C ARG A 42 -7.33 2.85 3.81
N VAL A 43 -8.17 2.18 4.59
CA VAL A 43 -8.37 0.72 4.55
C VAL A 43 -8.81 0.21 3.18
N SER A 44 -9.61 0.99 2.43
CA SER A 44 -10.08 0.58 1.09
C SER A 44 -8.96 0.39 0.06
N GLY A 45 -7.81 1.03 0.25
CA GLY A 45 -6.65 0.86 -0.63
C GLY A 45 -5.75 -0.33 -0.26
N ILE A 46 -5.90 -0.87 0.95
CA ILE A 46 -5.00 -1.91 1.49
C ILE A 46 -4.97 -3.17 0.61
N PRO A 47 -6.10 -3.75 0.16
CA PRO A 47 -6.06 -4.99 -0.63
C PRO A 47 -5.26 -4.87 -1.92
N PHE A 48 -5.44 -3.75 -2.64
CA PHE A 48 -4.72 -3.48 -3.89
C PHE A 48 -3.21 -3.39 -3.66
N HIS A 49 -2.79 -2.66 -2.63
CA HIS A 49 -1.36 -2.48 -2.35
C HIS A 49 -0.70 -3.72 -1.75
N VAL A 50 -1.46 -4.59 -1.05
CA VAL A 50 -0.95 -5.89 -0.61
C VAL A 50 -0.74 -6.84 -1.78
N ALA A 51 -1.64 -6.88 -2.76
CA ALA A 51 -1.42 -7.66 -3.98
C ALA A 51 -0.16 -7.17 -4.71
N SER A 52 0.00 -5.86 -4.88
CA SER A 52 1.17 -5.26 -5.52
C SER A 52 2.49 -5.52 -4.76
N VAL A 53 2.49 -5.53 -3.42
CA VAL A 53 3.71 -5.78 -2.66
C VAL A 53 4.12 -7.26 -2.68
N LYS A 54 3.14 -8.17 -2.82
CA LYS A 54 3.39 -9.61 -3.00
C LYS A 54 4.06 -9.91 -4.34
N GLU A 55 3.69 -9.21 -5.42
CA GLU A 55 4.39 -9.26 -6.71
C GLU A 55 5.87 -8.85 -6.59
N SER A 56 6.20 -8.03 -5.60
CA SER A 56 7.58 -7.62 -5.25
C SER A 56 8.27 -8.58 -4.25
N GLU A 57 7.77 -9.81 -4.11
CA GLU A 57 8.30 -10.85 -3.21
C GLU A 57 8.37 -10.42 -1.74
N ALA A 58 7.45 -9.56 -1.30
CA ALA A 58 7.28 -9.29 0.11
C ALA A 58 6.60 -10.45 0.81
N THR A 59 7.11 -10.80 1.98
CA THR A 59 6.56 -11.82 2.87
C THR A 59 5.38 -11.29 3.67
N ARG A 60 4.59 -12.22 4.22
CA ARG A 60 3.48 -11.90 5.12
C ARG A 60 3.94 -11.11 6.35
N ASP A 61 5.10 -11.46 6.90
CA ASP A 61 5.68 -10.80 8.07
C ASP A 61 6.17 -9.39 7.75
N GLU A 62 6.67 -9.15 6.54
CA GLU A 62 7.02 -7.80 6.08
C GLU A 62 5.78 -6.93 5.92
N VAL A 63 4.66 -7.47 5.43
CA VAL A 63 3.37 -6.76 5.36
C VAL A 63 2.87 -6.38 6.76
N ILE A 64 2.87 -7.31 7.70
CA ILE A 64 2.49 -7.04 9.11
C ILE A 64 3.41 -5.97 9.71
N SER A 65 4.73 -6.11 9.50
CA SER A 65 5.74 -5.17 10.02
C SER A 65 5.56 -3.77 9.44
N ALA A 66 5.27 -3.65 8.14
CA ALA A 66 5.00 -2.36 7.49
C ALA A 66 3.75 -1.68 8.06
N ILE A 67 2.68 -2.42 8.33
CA ILE A 67 1.47 -1.85 8.96
C ILE A 67 1.78 -1.40 10.39
N LEU A 68 2.48 -2.22 11.16
CA LEU A 68 2.75 -1.95 12.57
C LEU A 68 3.90 -0.97 12.82
N VAL A 69 4.71 -0.64 11.82
CA VAL A 69 5.80 0.35 11.96
C VAL A 69 5.28 1.70 12.44
N GLY A 70 4.06 2.06 12.03
CA GLY A 70 3.41 3.31 12.41
C GLY A 70 2.79 3.28 13.81
N LEU A 71 2.69 2.13 14.48
CA LEU A 71 1.97 2.00 15.76
C LEU A 71 2.46 2.99 16.83
N PRO A 72 3.77 3.23 17.03
CA PRO A 72 4.23 4.21 18.02
C PRO A 72 3.88 5.67 17.68
N ALA A 73 3.77 6.01 16.39
CA ALA A 73 3.62 7.38 15.92
C ALA A 73 2.17 7.76 15.59
N ALA A 74 1.42 6.85 14.97
CA ALA A 74 0.03 7.02 14.55
C ALA A 74 -0.97 6.41 15.55
N GLY A 75 -0.50 5.61 16.52
CA GLY A 75 -1.34 4.91 17.48
C GLY A 75 -2.10 3.72 16.88
N HIS A 76 -3.11 3.24 17.61
CA HIS A 76 -3.86 2.03 17.26
C HIS A 76 -4.61 2.09 15.92
N VAL A 77 -4.73 3.24 15.28
CA VAL A 77 -5.41 3.37 13.98
C VAL A 77 -4.84 2.41 12.93
N VAL A 78 -3.53 2.15 12.97
CA VAL A 78 -2.86 1.27 12.00
C VAL A 78 -3.36 -0.17 12.05
N THR A 79 -3.86 -0.65 13.21
CA THR A 79 -4.31 -2.03 13.35
C THR A 79 -5.60 -2.30 12.57
N GLN A 80 -6.35 -1.26 12.19
CA GLN A 80 -7.54 -1.39 11.36
C GLN A 80 -7.22 -1.92 9.94
N ALA A 81 -5.98 -1.76 9.48
CA ALA A 81 -5.53 -2.30 8.20
C ALA A 81 -5.24 -3.81 8.24
N LEU A 82 -4.97 -4.40 9.42
CA LEU A 82 -4.50 -5.78 9.53
C LEU A 82 -5.48 -6.81 8.94
N PRO A 83 -6.80 -6.80 9.25
CA PRO A 83 -7.70 -7.82 8.72
C PRO A 83 -7.74 -7.83 7.19
N ALA A 84 -7.92 -6.64 6.57
CA ALA A 84 -7.97 -6.50 5.12
C ALA A 84 -6.62 -6.84 4.45
N ALA A 85 -5.51 -6.51 5.11
CA ALA A 85 -4.18 -6.84 4.59
C ALA A 85 -3.91 -8.35 4.59
N LEU A 86 -4.25 -9.04 5.68
CA LEU A 86 -4.02 -10.47 5.80
C LEU A 86 -4.93 -11.27 4.87
N GLU A 87 -6.21 -10.88 4.78
CA GLU A 87 -7.15 -11.49 3.82
C GLU A 87 -6.64 -11.34 2.38
N ALA A 88 -6.19 -10.14 1.99
CA ALA A 88 -5.66 -9.90 0.65
C ALA A 88 -4.35 -10.66 0.36
N TYR A 89 -3.46 -10.76 1.35
CA TYR A 89 -2.20 -11.49 1.18
C TYR A 89 -2.43 -13.00 1.02
N ASP A 90 -3.33 -13.56 1.82
CA ASP A 90 -3.62 -14.99 1.89
C ASP A 90 -4.52 -15.45 0.71
N ALA A 91 -5.29 -14.56 0.08
CA ALA A 91 -6.12 -14.86 -1.10
C ALA A 91 -5.39 -14.79 -2.46
N ALA A 92 -4.24 -14.11 -2.51
CA ALA A 92 -3.44 -13.92 -3.71
C ALA A 92 -2.50 -15.09 -4.02
#